data_AF-A0A3D5B0D0-F1
#
_entry.id   AF-A0A3D5B0D0-F1
#
_cell.length_a   1.000
_cell.length_b   1.000
_cell.length_c   1.000
_cell.angle_alpha   90.00
_cell.angle_beta   90.00
_cell.angle_gamma   90.00
#
_symmetry.space_group_name_H-M   'P 1'
#
loop_
_entity.id
_entity.type
_entity.pdbx_description
1 polymer ?
#
loop_
_entity_poly.entity_id
_entity_poly.type
_entity_poly.pdbx_seq_one_letter_code
_entity_poly.pdbx_strand_id
1 'polypeptide(L)'
;MLLKALQFWLLVPGLFSLPAMALDIRLPDRTEIPVQVHAAEGNLLLLWLPSGFNSQRSESPVAEQLARSELEVWQADVLEGRFLIPAESSLETVPVSDIAGLIDAGRRKGKRVVLVASARAGLLALRGAQHWLVTNPKQADAVAGVILLHPNLYVGPPEPGREAEYHPVVAQTRVPVFILQPEQSPWRWRLNATRAELERGGAAVYSRLLTDVRDRFYFRPDASEGEVEATRRLAVMLRDAARLLAASKLAPPSVTAEAGVKPVSKPGIRGLQPYRGDTIPSPIDLADLDGTPRRLAALRGRVVLVNFWASWCPPCVHEMPSMQRLHEKLSGQPFEILAVNMGENDREVREFLASKVSVHFPIAMDRDGTVLRQWKVFVFPTSYVIDTEGRIRLGAFGELEWDSPEVIGQIRKLLPGDLRSGQP
;
A
#
# COMPACT_ATOMS: atom_id res chain seq x y z
N MET A 1 29.46 70.72 -15.08
CA MET A 1 28.46 70.10 -15.98
C MET A 1 28.58 68.59 -15.80
N LEU A 2 27.72 68.01 -14.96
CA LEU A 2 27.78 66.60 -14.54
C LEU A 2 27.09 65.68 -15.58
N LEU A 3 27.69 64.51 -15.76
CA LEU A 3 27.30 63.44 -16.68
C LEU A 3 26.03 62.68 -16.23
N LYS A 4 25.30 62.19 -17.23
CA LYS A 4 24.15 61.28 -17.18
C LYS A 4 24.48 59.92 -16.58
N ALA A 5 23.56 59.36 -15.80
CA ALA A 5 23.20 57.93 -15.81
C ALA A 5 21.84 57.74 -15.12
N LEU A 6 20.77 57.54 -15.92
CA LEU A 6 19.47 57.09 -15.42
C LEU A 6 19.51 55.55 -15.42
N GLN A 7 19.57 54.95 -14.22
CA GLN A 7 19.59 53.51 -14.06
C GLN A 7 18.14 53.04 -13.83
N PHE A 8 17.51 52.53 -14.90
CA PHE A 8 16.23 51.84 -14.83
C PHE A 8 16.40 50.56 -14.02
N TRP A 9 15.78 50.48 -12.85
CA TRP A 9 15.55 49.22 -12.15
C TRP A 9 14.48 48.43 -12.92
N LEU A 10 14.94 47.51 -13.78
CA LEU A 10 14.12 46.40 -14.27
C LEU A 10 13.80 45.50 -13.07
N LEU A 11 12.56 45.57 -12.58
CA LEU A 11 11.96 44.54 -11.73
C LEU A 11 11.90 43.25 -12.55
N VAL A 12 12.90 42.39 -12.37
CA VAL A 12 12.78 40.97 -12.72
C VAL A 12 11.74 40.39 -11.75
N PRO A 13 10.62 39.81 -12.22
CA PRO A 13 9.76 39.05 -11.35
C PRO A 13 10.53 37.79 -10.96
N GLY A 14 11.22 37.86 -9.83
CA GLY A 14 11.84 36.68 -9.23
C GLY A 14 10.75 35.69 -8.83
N LEU A 15 10.92 34.43 -9.23
CA LEU A 15 10.20 33.29 -8.67
C LEU A 15 10.49 33.19 -7.16
N PHE A 16 9.90 34.05 -6.34
CA PHE A 16 9.87 33.87 -4.90
C PHE A 16 8.69 32.98 -4.57
N SER A 17 8.96 31.69 -4.40
CA SER A 17 8.04 30.77 -3.74
C SER A 17 7.83 31.30 -2.32
N LEU A 18 6.60 31.61 -1.94
CA LEU A 18 6.29 31.88 -0.54
C LEU A 18 6.61 30.61 0.27
N PRO A 19 7.26 30.72 1.44
CA PRO A 19 7.53 29.57 2.28
C PRO A 19 6.20 28.95 2.74
N ALA A 20 6.21 27.64 2.98
CA ALA A 20 5.06 26.94 3.52
C ALA A 20 4.60 27.59 4.83
N MET A 21 3.30 27.87 4.94
CA MET A 21 2.71 28.48 6.13
C MET A 21 2.00 27.40 6.95
N ALA A 22 2.32 27.30 8.24
CA ALA A 22 1.54 26.48 9.16
C ALA A 22 0.23 27.21 9.52
N LEU A 23 -0.89 26.51 9.39
CA LEU A 23 -2.22 27.00 9.74
C LEU A 23 -3.00 25.89 10.44
N ASP A 24 -3.70 26.23 11.52
CA ASP A 24 -4.65 25.33 12.15
C ASP A 24 -6.05 25.52 11.56
N ILE A 25 -6.59 24.47 10.96
CA ILE A 25 -7.97 24.46 10.47
C ILE A 25 -8.87 23.95 11.57
N ARG A 26 -9.72 24.84 12.09
CA ARG A 26 -10.72 24.50 13.09
C ARG A 26 -11.95 23.84 12.46
N LEU A 27 -12.20 22.60 12.84
CA LEU A 27 -13.35 21.79 12.42
C LEU A 27 -14.63 22.14 13.21
N PRO A 28 -15.83 21.71 12.74
CA PRO A 28 -17.09 22.00 13.42
C PRO A 28 -17.18 21.50 14.86
N ASP A 29 -16.53 20.38 15.19
CA ASP A 29 -16.45 19.83 16.54
C ASP A 29 -15.38 20.51 17.42
N ARG A 30 -14.81 21.62 16.91
CA ARG A 30 -13.74 22.43 17.53
C ARG A 30 -12.36 21.77 17.55
N THR A 31 -12.18 20.61 16.92
CA THR A 31 -10.85 20.03 16.70
C THR A 31 -10.05 20.95 15.79
N GLU A 32 -8.78 21.15 16.12
CA GLU A 32 -7.84 21.92 15.30
C GLU A 32 -6.94 20.93 14.56
N ILE A 33 -6.95 21.00 13.23
CA ILE A 33 -6.10 20.17 12.37
C ILE A 33 -4.91 21.01 11.93
N PRO A 34 -3.67 20.65 12.31
CA PRO A 34 -2.48 21.28 11.78
C PRO A 34 -2.40 21.06 10.27
N VAL A 35 -2.20 22.13 9.51
CA VAL A 35 -2.06 22.09 8.05
C VAL A 35 -0.83 22.87 7.62
N GLN A 36 0.08 22.21 6.92
CA GLN A 36 1.14 22.88 6.19
C GLN A 36 0.61 23.30 4.81
N VAL A 37 0.49 24.62 4.61
CA VAL A 37 -0.06 25.23 3.40
C VAL A 37 1.06 25.69 2.47
N HIS A 38 1.10 25.12 1.27
CA HIS A 38 1.91 25.60 0.16
C HIS A 38 1.00 26.36 -0.80
N ALA A 39 0.95 27.68 -0.64
CA ALA A 39 -0.01 28.55 -1.30
C ALA A 39 0.24 28.66 -2.82
N ALA A 40 -0.84 28.71 -3.60
CA ALA A 40 -0.79 29.01 -5.03
C ALA A 40 -2.09 29.67 -5.51
N GLU A 41 -2.03 30.43 -6.61
CA GLU A 41 -3.18 31.20 -7.11
C GLU A 41 -4.27 30.35 -7.78
N GLY A 42 -3.93 29.16 -8.29
CA GLY A 42 -4.86 28.32 -9.04
C GLY A 42 -6.09 27.86 -8.25
N ASN A 43 -7.15 27.49 -8.96
CA ASN A 43 -8.45 27.12 -8.37
C ASN A 43 -8.50 25.68 -7.82
N LEU A 44 -7.43 24.89 -7.98
CA LEU A 44 -7.33 23.53 -7.44
C LEU A 44 -6.53 23.53 -6.14
N LEU A 45 -7.00 22.72 -5.20
CA LEU A 45 -6.32 22.41 -3.94
C LEU A 45 -6.06 20.91 -3.87
N LEU A 46 -4.79 20.52 -3.71
CA LEU A 46 -4.41 19.16 -3.35
C LEU A 46 -4.43 19.04 -1.82
N LEU A 47 -5.46 18.38 -1.29
CA LEU A 47 -5.56 18.02 0.13
C LEU A 47 -4.84 16.69 0.35
N TRP A 48 -3.59 16.76 0.78
CA TRP A 48 -2.70 15.62 0.98
C TRP A 48 -2.85 15.07 2.39
N LEU A 49 -3.37 13.84 2.49
CA LEU A 49 -3.60 13.13 3.74
C LEU A 49 -2.35 12.38 4.20
N PRO A 50 -2.13 12.23 5.51
CA PRO A 50 -0.98 11.50 6.04
C PRO A 50 -1.05 10.04 5.63
N SER A 51 0.10 9.47 5.28
CA SER A 51 0.22 8.08 4.85
C SER A 51 0.08 7.07 6.01
N GLY A 52 0.08 7.53 7.25
CA GLY A 52 0.26 6.69 8.45
C GLY A 52 1.72 6.38 8.75
N PHE A 53 2.63 6.76 7.85
CA PHE A 53 4.06 6.85 8.09
C PHE A 53 4.41 8.31 8.37
N ASN A 54 5.43 8.58 9.16
CA ASN A 54 5.90 9.94 9.43
C ASN A 54 6.61 10.55 8.20
N SER A 55 5.89 10.66 7.08
CA SER A 55 6.39 10.95 5.72
C SER A 55 6.26 12.40 5.29
N GLN A 56 5.55 13.24 6.05
CA GLN A 56 5.24 14.62 5.62
C GLN A 56 6.48 15.42 5.27
N ARG A 57 7.56 15.30 6.05
CA ARG A 57 8.84 15.98 5.76
C ARG A 57 9.43 15.62 4.40
N SER A 58 9.28 14.36 3.97
CA SER A 58 9.75 13.89 2.67
C SER A 58 8.81 14.27 1.53
N GLU A 59 7.53 14.53 1.85
CA GLU A 59 6.52 14.97 0.89
C GLU A 59 6.58 16.49 0.63
N SER A 60 7.05 17.29 1.61
CA SER A 60 7.09 18.76 1.50
C SER A 60 7.83 19.28 0.26
N PRO A 61 8.99 18.74 -0.19
CA PRO A 61 9.62 19.18 -1.42
C PRO A 61 8.75 18.99 -2.68
N VAL A 62 7.94 17.93 -2.72
CA VAL A 62 6.99 17.68 -3.81
C VAL A 62 5.85 18.69 -3.76
N ALA A 63 5.36 19.01 -2.56
CA ALA A 63 4.33 20.01 -2.35
C ALA A 63 4.79 21.42 -2.77
N GLU A 64 6.03 21.79 -2.46
CA GLU A 64 6.64 23.06 -2.92
C GLU A 64 6.72 23.14 -4.45
N GLN A 65 7.12 22.04 -5.11
CA GLN A 65 7.19 21.98 -6.57
C GLN A 65 5.80 22.10 -7.23
N LEU A 66 4.77 21.54 -6.59
CA LEU A 66 3.37 21.68 -7.01
C LEU A 66 2.87 23.12 -6.87
N ALA A 67 3.17 23.79 -5.77
CA ALA A 67 2.79 25.19 -5.54
C ALA A 67 3.39 26.14 -6.58
N ARG A 68 4.65 25.91 -6.99
CA ARG A 68 5.29 26.63 -8.11
C ARG A 68 4.63 26.36 -9.47
N SER A 69 3.78 25.34 -9.57
CA SER A 69 3.01 24.98 -10.76
C SER A 69 1.53 25.39 -10.66
N GLU A 70 1.23 26.40 -9.85
CA GLU A 70 -0.11 26.97 -9.63
C GLU A 70 -1.11 26.02 -8.92
N LEU A 71 -0.64 24.96 -8.26
CA LEU A 71 -1.48 24.06 -7.48
C LEU A 71 -1.25 24.27 -5.99
N GLU A 72 -2.27 24.74 -5.28
CA GLU A 72 -2.19 24.87 -3.83
C GLU A 72 -2.15 23.48 -3.20
N VAL A 73 -1.30 23.27 -2.20
CA VAL A 73 -1.19 21.98 -1.50
C VAL A 73 -1.36 22.19 -0.01
N TRP A 74 -2.26 21.43 0.60
CA TRP A 74 -2.44 21.34 2.04
C TRP A 74 -2.01 19.96 2.50
N GLN A 75 -0.92 19.88 3.26
CA GLN A 75 -0.55 18.66 3.97
C GLN A 75 -1.23 18.73 5.35
N ALA A 76 -2.34 18.00 5.51
CA ALA A 76 -3.21 18.12 6.68
C ALA A 76 -2.97 16.96 7.66
N ASP A 77 -2.39 17.24 8.83
CA ASP A 77 -2.09 16.21 9.82
C ASP A 77 -3.30 15.88 10.71
N VAL A 78 -4.22 15.10 10.14
CA VAL A 78 -5.41 14.62 10.87
C VAL A 78 -5.09 13.65 11.99
N LEU A 79 -3.89 13.06 12.02
CA LEU A 79 -3.47 12.18 13.11
C LEU A 79 -3.04 13.03 14.31
N GLU A 80 -2.21 14.05 14.09
CA GLU A 80 -1.79 14.99 15.12
C GLU A 80 -3.00 15.74 15.71
N GLY A 81 -3.90 16.25 14.87
CA GLY A 81 -5.12 16.93 15.34
C GLY A 81 -6.05 16.06 16.19
N ARG A 82 -5.91 14.73 16.11
CA ARG A 82 -6.65 13.75 16.92
C ARG A 82 -5.78 13.08 17.99
N PHE A 83 -4.55 13.54 18.20
CA PHE A 83 -3.57 12.94 19.11
C PHE A 83 -3.37 11.44 18.89
N LEU A 84 -3.43 11.02 17.63
CA LEU A 84 -3.24 9.63 17.20
C LEU A 84 -1.79 9.38 16.84
N ILE A 85 -1.31 8.18 17.17
CA ILE A 85 0.04 7.74 16.79
C ILE A 85 0.10 7.58 15.25
N PRO A 86 1.18 8.02 14.58
CA PRO A 86 1.41 7.74 13.16
C PRO A 86 1.47 6.23 12.87
N ALA A 87 0.34 5.69 12.44
CA ALA A 87 0.20 4.31 11.99
C ALA A 87 -0.96 4.21 11.01
N GLU A 88 -0.86 3.28 10.05
CA GLU A 88 -1.94 3.06 9.10
C GLU A 88 -3.26 2.64 9.78
N SER A 89 -3.20 1.87 10.87
CA SER A 89 -4.39 1.49 11.64
C SER A 89 -5.04 2.68 12.34
N SER A 90 -4.28 3.73 12.68
CA SER A 90 -4.82 4.95 13.27
C SER A 90 -5.68 5.73 12.27
N LEU A 91 -5.39 5.64 10.96
CA LEU A 91 -6.20 6.31 9.94
C LEU A 91 -7.63 5.79 9.88
N GLU A 92 -7.87 4.54 10.30
CA GLU A 92 -9.20 3.93 10.31
C GLU A 92 -10.11 4.51 11.41
N THR A 93 -9.51 5.09 12.45
CA THR A 93 -10.24 5.71 13.57
C THR A 93 -10.50 7.19 13.35
N VAL A 94 -9.85 7.82 12.36
CA VAL A 94 -10.09 9.23 12.01
C VAL A 94 -11.54 9.42 11.54
N PRO A 95 -12.31 10.35 12.14
CA PRO A 95 -13.66 10.63 11.70
C PRO A 95 -13.70 11.14 10.25
N VAL A 96 -14.60 10.59 9.43
CA VAL A 96 -14.77 11.04 8.03
C VAL A 96 -15.25 12.50 7.94
N SER A 97 -15.86 13.01 9.00
CA SER A 97 -16.23 14.42 9.16
C SER A 97 -15.02 15.36 9.13
N ASP A 98 -13.84 14.89 9.49
CA ASP A 98 -12.62 15.71 9.51
C ASP A 98 -12.19 16.03 8.09
N ILE A 99 -12.19 15.00 7.24
CA ILE A 99 -11.91 15.15 5.81
C ILE A 99 -12.98 16.06 5.17
N ALA A 100 -14.25 15.89 5.52
CA ALA A 100 -15.31 16.76 5.04
C ALA A 100 -15.15 18.21 5.50
N GLY A 101 -14.73 18.46 6.75
CA GLY A 101 -14.44 19.80 7.24
C GLY A 101 -13.26 20.47 6.52
N LEU A 102 -12.21 19.69 6.21
CA LEU A 102 -11.08 20.17 5.40
C LEU A 102 -11.49 20.48 3.96
N ILE A 103 -12.38 19.67 3.35
CA ILE A 103 -12.97 19.96 2.04
C ILE A 103 -13.76 21.28 2.09
N ASP A 104 -14.59 21.50 3.12
CA ASP A 104 -15.34 22.75 3.27
C ASP A 104 -14.41 23.96 3.41
N ALA A 105 -13.34 23.82 4.20
CA ALA A 105 -12.35 24.88 4.37
C ALA A 105 -11.69 25.27 3.04
N GLY A 106 -11.32 24.29 2.20
CA GLY A 106 -10.83 24.52 0.84
C GLY A 106 -11.86 25.21 -0.06
N ARG A 107 -13.10 24.70 -0.06
CA ARG A 107 -14.22 25.27 -0.83
C ARG A 107 -14.51 26.72 -0.44
N ARG A 108 -14.51 27.06 0.85
CA ARG A 108 -14.73 28.44 1.33
C ARG A 108 -13.67 29.42 0.82
N LYS A 109 -12.49 28.93 0.44
CA LYS A 109 -11.44 29.71 -0.25
C LYS A 109 -11.59 29.71 -1.78
N GLY A 110 -12.70 29.21 -2.32
CA GLY A 110 -12.95 29.13 -3.75
C GLY A 110 -12.18 28.02 -4.47
N LYS A 111 -11.61 27.06 -3.74
CA LYS A 111 -10.84 25.95 -4.33
C LYS A 111 -11.74 24.74 -4.60
N ARG A 112 -11.42 24.00 -5.67
CA ARG A 112 -11.91 22.63 -5.89
C ARG A 112 -10.87 21.65 -5.39
N VAL A 113 -11.28 20.71 -4.55
CA VAL A 113 -10.39 19.84 -3.77
C VAL A 113 -10.14 18.53 -4.50
N VAL A 114 -8.86 18.20 -4.66
CA VAL A 114 -8.38 16.87 -5.05
C VAL A 114 -7.72 16.25 -3.81
N LEU A 115 -8.25 15.13 -3.33
CA LEU A 115 -7.64 14.41 -2.21
C LEU A 115 -6.44 13.62 -2.72
N VAL A 116 -5.32 13.68 -2.02
CA VAL A 116 -4.13 12.84 -2.31
C VAL A 116 -3.91 11.95 -1.10
N ALA A 117 -3.87 10.64 -1.33
CA ALA A 117 -3.71 9.67 -0.26
C ALA A 117 -2.91 8.46 -0.72
N SER A 118 -2.12 7.88 0.18
CA SER A 118 -1.33 6.68 -0.09
C SER A 118 -1.78 5.50 0.76
N ALA A 119 -1.54 4.28 0.28
CA ALA A 119 -1.81 3.04 1.00
C ALA A 119 -3.20 3.01 1.68
N ARG A 120 -3.28 2.83 3.02
CA ARG A 120 -4.54 2.78 3.78
C ARG A 120 -5.29 4.12 3.84
N ALA A 121 -4.60 5.26 3.71
CA ALA A 121 -5.24 6.57 3.70
C ALA A 121 -6.21 6.76 2.53
N GLY A 122 -6.07 5.96 1.46
CA GLY A 122 -7.01 5.93 0.34
C GLY A 122 -8.45 5.65 0.78
N LEU A 123 -8.66 4.79 1.78
CA LEU A 123 -10.01 4.53 2.33
C LEU A 123 -10.58 5.75 3.04
N LEU A 124 -9.76 6.47 3.82
CA LEU A 124 -10.15 7.70 4.50
C LEU A 124 -10.52 8.79 3.49
N ALA A 125 -9.72 8.94 2.42
CA ALA A 125 -10.02 9.88 1.33
C ALA A 125 -11.35 9.56 0.64
N LEU A 126 -11.57 8.31 0.19
CA LEU A 126 -12.80 7.91 -0.48
C LEU A 126 -14.03 8.06 0.42
N ARG A 127 -13.93 7.66 1.69
CA ARG A 127 -15.03 7.80 2.66
C ARG A 127 -15.33 9.26 2.98
N GLY A 128 -14.30 10.09 3.17
CA GLY A 128 -14.45 11.53 3.38
C GLY A 128 -15.09 12.25 2.20
N ALA A 129 -14.65 11.94 0.97
CA ALA A 129 -15.25 12.46 -0.25
C ALA A 129 -16.72 12.04 -0.40
N GLN A 130 -17.03 10.76 -0.19
CA GLN A 130 -18.41 10.26 -0.24
C GLN A 130 -19.29 10.94 0.83
N HIS A 131 -18.79 11.07 2.06
CA HIS A 131 -19.50 11.76 3.14
C HIS A 131 -19.78 13.22 2.79
N TRP A 132 -18.80 13.93 2.21
CA TRP A 132 -18.97 15.30 1.72
C TRP A 132 -20.07 15.40 0.66
N LEU A 133 -20.03 14.54 -0.36
CA LEU A 133 -21.00 14.55 -1.46
C LEU A 133 -22.44 14.26 -1.00
N VAL A 134 -22.60 13.33 -0.05
CA VAL A 134 -23.92 13.00 0.51
C VAL A 134 -24.48 14.17 1.34
N THR A 135 -23.62 14.84 2.11
CA THR A 135 -24.04 15.95 2.99
C THR A 135 -24.18 17.28 2.24
N ASN A 136 -23.54 17.44 1.09
CA ASN A 136 -23.51 18.67 0.30
C ASN A 136 -23.86 18.44 -1.19
N PRO A 137 -25.03 17.85 -1.52
CA PRO A 137 -25.34 17.41 -2.89
C PRO A 137 -25.39 18.54 -3.92
N LYS A 138 -25.68 19.78 -3.50
CA LYS A 138 -25.72 20.98 -4.36
C LYS A 138 -24.34 21.59 -4.64
N GLN A 139 -23.29 21.11 -3.95
CA GLN A 139 -21.92 21.64 -4.01
C GLN A 139 -20.94 20.51 -4.36
N ALA A 140 -21.39 19.57 -5.20
CA ALA A 140 -20.64 18.38 -5.55
C ALA A 140 -19.38 18.68 -6.39
N ASP A 141 -19.37 19.82 -7.08
CA ASP A 141 -18.25 20.34 -7.87
C ASP A 141 -17.04 20.77 -7.03
N ALA A 142 -17.24 20.96 -5.71
CA ALA A 142 -16.18 21.26 -4.75
C ALA A 142 -15.16 20.12 -4.62
N VAL A 143 -15.52 18.87 -4.97
CA VAL A 143 -14.58 17.74 -4.99
C VAL A 143 -14.27 17.37 -6.43
N ALA A 144 -13.03 17.60 -6.85
CA ALA A 144 -12.56 17.33 -8.19
C ALA A 144 -12.13 15.85 -8.40
N GLY A 145 -11.70 15.15 -7.34
CA GLY A 145 -11.37 13.73 -7.42
C GLY A 145 -10.43 13.26 -6.32
N VAL A 146 -9.93 12.03 -6.46
CA VAL A 146 -8.98 11.40 -5.54
C VAL A 146 -7.79 10.86 -6.30
N ILE A 147 -6.57 11.24 -5.91
CA ILE A 147 -5.32 10.62 -6.36
C ILE A 147 -4.89 9.60 -5.30
N LEU A 148 -4.71 8.36 -5.73
CA LEU A 148 -4.31 7.23 -4.91
C LEU A 148 -2.89 6.79 -5.27
N LEU A 149 -1.98 6.88 -4.30
CA LEU A 149 -0.61 6.35 -4.41
C LEU A 149 -0.59 4.93 -3.82
N HIS A 150 -0.32 3.90 -4.63
CA HIS A 150 -0.25 2.48 -4.21
C HIS A 150 -1.35 2.07 -3.20
N PRO A 151 -2.64 2.19 -3.57
CA PRO A 151 -3.72 2.11 -2.61
C PRO A 151 -3.95 0.69 -2.05
N ASN A 152 -4.20 0.63 -0.74
CA ASN A 152 -4.71 -0.56 -0.06
C ASN A 152 -6.17 -0.30 0.38
N LEU A 153 -7.12 -0.76 -0.44
CA LEU A 153 -8.56 -0.47 -0.27
C LEU A 153 -9.38 -1.65 0.28
N TYR A 154 -8.72 -2.64 0.87
CA TYR A 154 -9.40 -3.80 1.44
C TYR A 154 -9.95 -3.50 2.83
N VAL A 155 -10.88 -4.32 3.32
CA VAL A 155 -11.30 -4.27 4.72
C VAL A 155 -10.12 -4.55 5.65
N GLY A 156 -9.40 -5.63 5.34
CA GLY A 156 -8.20 -6.06 6.03
C GLY A 156 -7.61 -7.30 5.37
N PRO A 157 -6.60 -7.92 5.98
CA PRO A 157 -6.08 -9.21 5.53
C PRO A 157 -7.18 -10.28 5.58
N PRO A 158 -7.35 -11.09 4.52
CA PRO A 158 -8.30 -12.19 4.53
C PRO A 158 -7.83 -13.31 5.47
N GLU A 159 -8.73 -14.24 5.81
CA GLU A 159 -8.31 -15.53 6.38
C GLU A 159 -7.52 -16.34 5.33
N PRO A 160 -6.58 -17.21 5.72
CA PRO A 160 -5.88 -18.07 4.78
C PRO A 160 -6.83 -18.92 3.91
N GLY A 161 -6.74 -18.73 2.60
CA GLY A 161 -7.58 -19.43 1.61
C GLY A 161 -8.91 -18.74 1.29
N ARG A 162 -9.18 -17.57 1.89
CA ARG A 162 -10.30 -16.69 1.50
C ARG A 162 -9.79 -15.56 0.59
N GLU A 163 -10.71 -15.02 -0.20
CA GLU A 163 -10.41 -13.83 -1.01
C GLU A 163 -10.51 -12.57 -0.15
N ALA A 164 -9.66 -11.59 -0.45
CA ALA A 164 -9.71 -10.30 0.21
C ALA A 164 -10.93 -9.51 -0.24
N GLU A 165 -11.60 -8.88 0.72
CA GLU A 165 -12.80 -8.09 0.47
C GLU A 165 -12.44 -6.61 0.40
N TYR A 166 -12.89 -5.93 -0.66
CA TYR A 166 -12.79 -4.47 -0.75
C TYR A 166 -13.71 -3.82 0.28
N HIS A 167 -13.28 -2.69 0.84
CA HIS A 167 -14.16 -1.89 1.67
C HIS A 167 -15.35 -1.39 0.82
N PRO A 168 -16.60 -1.41 1.30
CA PRO A 168 -17.78 -1.06 0.49
C PRO A 168 -17.72 0.29 -0.21
N VAL A 169 -17.04 1.27 0.40
CA VAL A 169 -16.81 2.60 -0.19
C VAL A 169 -16.19 2.54 -1.58
N VAL A 170 -15.39 1.52 -1.87
CA VAL A 170 -14.71 1.35 -3.16
C VAL A 170 -15.73 1.19 -4.28
N ALA A 171 -16.72 0.30 -4.10
CA ALA A 171 -17.80 0.09 -5.07
C ALA A 171 -18.86 1.20 -5.07
N GLN A 172 -18.82 2.11 -4.10
CA GLN A 172 -19.77 3.21 -3.96
C GLN A 172 -19.22 4.55 -4.46
N THR A 173 -17.91 4.61 -4.72
CA THR A 173 -17.27 5.86 -5.05
C THR A 173 -17.81 6.42 -6.36
N ARG A 174 -18.17 7.69 -6.34
CA ARG A 174 -18.65 8.45 -7.50
C ARG A 174 -17.65 9.49 -7.97
N VAL A 175 -16.64 9.76 -7.16
CA VAL A 175 -15.57 10.72 -7.45
C VAL A 175 -14.60 10.12 -8.46
N PRO A 176 -14.14 10.88 -9.47
CA PRO A 176 -13.06 10.44 -10.35
C PRO A 176 -11.83 10.04 -9.53
N VAL A 177 -11.17 8.95 -9.93
CA VAL A 177 -10.00 8.41 -9.23
C VAL A 177 -8.81 8.29 -10.19
N PHE A 178 -7.63 8.69 -9.74
CA PHE A 178 -6.37 8.43 -10.44
C PHE A 178 -5.46 7.57 -9.57
N ILE A 179 -4.99 6.43 -10.08
CA ILE A 179 -4.10 5.52 -9.35
C ILE A 179 -2.67 5.63 -9.90
N LEU A 180 -1.71 5.96 -9.04
CA LEU A 180 -0.28 5.78 -9.31
C LEU A 180 0.16 4.47 -8.64
N GLN A 181 0.46 3.45 -9.43
CA GLN A 181 0.74 2.09 -8.96
C GLN A 181 2.21 1.72 -9.24
N PRO A 182 3.07 1.64 -8.21
CA PRO A 182 4.40 1.05 -8.31
C PRO A 182 4.37 -0.39 -8.79
N GLU A 183 5.36 -0.75 -9.61
CA GLU A 183 5.49 -2.10 -10.15
C GLU A 183 5.94 -3.10 -9.09
N GLN A 184 6.84 -2.71 -8.20
CA GLN A 184 7.33 -3.55 -7.10
C GLN A 184 6.41 -3.38 -5.86
N SER A 185 5.11 -3.60 -6.06
CA SER A 185 4.08 -3.51 -5.02
C SER A 185 3.34 -4.84 -4.89
N PRO A 186 2.99 -5.30 -3.67
CA PRO A 186 2.13 -6.47 -3.49
C PRO A 186 0.74 -6.29 -4.13
N TRP A 187 0.35 -5.05 -4.41
CA TRP A 187 -0.96 -4.68 -4.97
C TRP A 187 -0.98 -4.57 -6.49
N ARG A 188 0.17 -4.58 -7.17
CA ARG A 188 0.27 -4.39 -8.64
C ARG A 188 -0.70 -5.26 -9.42
N TRP A 189 -0.72 -6.55 -9.13
CA TRP A 189 -1.52 -7.55 -9.85
C TRP A 189 -3.02 -7.39 -9.61
N ARG A 190 -3.40 -6.67 -8.56
CA ARG A 190 -4.80 -6.37 -8.23
C ARG A 190 -5.27 -5.07 -8.85
N LEU A 191 -4.41 -4.31 -9.55
CA LEU A 191 -4.77 -3.02 -10.14
C LEU A 191 -6.02 -3.11 -11.01
N ASN A 192 -6.13 -4.11 -11.89
CA ASN A 192 -7.32 -4.27 -12.75
C ASN A 192 -8.58 -4.58 -11.95
N ALA A 193 -8.51 -5.43 -10.92
CA ALA A 193 -9.64 -5.72 -10.04
C ALA A 193 -10.04 -4.50 -9.20
N THR A 194 -9.06 -3.75 -8.69
CA THR A 194 -9.29 -2.51 -7.93
C THR A 194 -9.95 -1.45 -8.81
N ARG A 195 -9.51 -1.30 -10.06
CA ARG A 195 -10.13 -0.40 -11.03
C ARG A 195 -11.58 -0.81 -11.31
N ALA A 196 -11.82 -2.08 -11.61
CA ALA A 196 -13.15 -2.60 -11.85
C ALA A 196 -14.08 -2.36 -10.65
N GLU A 197 -13.59 -2.57 -9.42
CA GLU A 197 -14.39 -2.33 -8.22
C GLU A 197 -14.72 -0.85 -8.03
N LEU A 198 -13.77 0.07 -8.25
CA LEU A 198 -14.01 1.53 -8.19
C LEU A 198 -15.01 1.98 -9.28
N GLU A 199 -14.94 1.39 -10.47
CA GLU A 199 -15.82 1.71 -11.60
C GLU A 199 -17.28 1.27 -11.35
N ARG A 200 -17.54 0.34 -10.42
CA ARG A 200 -18.92 -0.08 -10.08
C ARG A 200 -19.79 1.05 -9.52
N GLY A 201 -19.18 2.02 -8.85
CA GLY A 201 -19.88 3.22 -8.38
C GLY A 201 -20.13 4.26 -9.48
N GLY A 202 -19.68 3.99 -10.71
CA GLY A 202 -19.76 4.86 -11.87
C GLY A 202 -18.60 5.86 -11.97
N ALA A 203 -17.62 5.83 -11.05
CA ALA A 203 -16.46 6.70 -11.09
C ALA A 203 -15.61 6.46 -12.36
N ALA A 204 -15.11 7.55 -12.94
CA ALA A 204 -14.04 7.47 -13.93
C ALA A 204 -12.73 7.08 -13.21
N VAL A 205 -12.07 6.00 -13.66
CA VAL A 205 -10.84 5.51 -13.03
C VAL A 205 -9.69 5.50 -14.03
N TYR A 206 -8.65 6.24 -13.70
CA TYR A 206 -7.40 6.30 -14.43
C TYR A 206 -6.29 5.61 -13.64
N SER A 207 -5.30 5.06 -14.31
CA SER A 207 -4.16 4.45 -13.64
C SER A 207 -2.87 4.62 -14.44
N ARG A 208 -1.74 4.74 -13.75
CA ARG A 208 -0.40 4.69 -14.31
C ARG A 208 0.47 3.75 -13.48
N LEU A 209 1.09 2.79 -14.17
CA LEU A 209 2.10 1.93 -13.59
C LEU A 209 3.45 2.68 -13.54
N LEU A 210 4.18 2.55 -12.43
CA LEU A 210 5.53 3.10 -12.27
C LEU A 210 6.52 1.93 -12.32
N THR A 211 7.25 1.83 -13.44
CA THR A 211 8.23 0.78 -13.70
C THR A 211 9.40 0.87 -12.72
N ASP A 212 9.84 -0.27 -12.20
CA ASP A 212 11.00 -0.38 -11.31
C ASP A 212 10.96 0.52 -10.06
N VAL A 213 9.77 0.67 -9.49
CA VAL A 213 9.50 1.51 -8.32
C VAL A 213 8.78 0.68 -7.27
N ARG A 214 9.17 0.80 -6.00
CA ARG A 214 8.47 0.20 -4.85
C ARG A 214 7.43 1.17 -4.28
N ASP A 215 6.55 0.63 -3.44
CA ASP A 215 5.68 1.47 -2.62
C ASP A 215 6.51 2.44 -1.76
N ARG A 216 5.97 3.64 -1.52
CA ARG A 216 6.59 4.71 -0.73
C ARG A 216 7.88 5.28 -1.29
N PHE A 217 8.20 5.07 -2.57
CA PHE A 217 9.43 5.51 -3.24
C PHE A 217 9.87 6.95 -2.95
N TYR A 218 8.92 7.85 -2.74
CA TYR A 218 9.15 9.28 -2.51
C TYR A 218 9.61 9.63 -1.08
N PHE A 219 9.74 8.64 -0.18
CA PHE A 219 10.31 8.83 1.16
C PHE A 219 11.13 7.64 1.67
N ARG A 220 11.66 6.81 0.75
CA ARG A 220 12.54 5.70 1.11
C ARG A 220 13.96 6.20 1.40
N PRO A 221 14.57 5.85 2.54
CA PRO A 221 15.97 6.15 2.80
C PRO A 221 16.92 5.32 1.93
N ASP A 222 16.45 4.17 1.44
CA ASP A 222 17.16 3.20 0.60
C ASP A 222 16.70 3.25 -0.86
N ALA A 223 16.32 4.43 -1.37
CA ALA A 223 15.74 4.58 -2.70
C ALA A 223 16.71 4.18 -3.82
N SER A 224 16.24 3.41 -4.80
CA SER A 224 16.99 3.10 -6.02
C SER A 224 17.10 4.32 -6.93
N GLU A 225 17.97 4.29 -7.94
CA GLU A 225 18.07 5.37 -8.93
C GLU A 225 16.74 5.61 -9.67
N GLY A 226 16.02 4.54 -9.98
CA GLY A 226 14.69 4.59 -10.60
C GLY A 226 13.67 5.28 -9.69
N GLU A 227 13.71 5.01 -8.39
CA GLU A 227 12.83 5.63 -7.39
C GLU A 227 13.14 7.12 -7.18
N VAL A 228 14.43 7.50 -7.21
CA VAL A 228 14.84 8.90 -7.17
C VAL A 228 14.31 9.65 -8.40
N GLU A 229 14.40 9.07 -9.59
CA GLU A 229 13.84 9.68 -10.81
C GLU A 229 12.30 9.76 -10.77
N ALA A 230 11.63 8.70 -10.30
CA ALA A 230 10.19 8.71 -10.11
C ALA A 230 9.76 9.81 -9.12
N THR A 231 10.54 10.03 -8.06
CA THR A 231 10.30 11.11 -7.08
C THR A 231 10.41 12.48 -7.71
N ARG A 232 11.45 12.73 -8.54
CA ARG A 232 11.60 13.99 -9.29
C ARG A 232 10.42 14.29 -10.21
N ARG A 233 9.77 13.25 -10.74
CA ARG A 233 8.60 13.37 -11.63
C ARG A 233 7.27 13.43 -10.88
N LEU A 234 7.24 13.15 -9.57
CA LEU A 234 6.00 12.98 -8.82
C LEU A 234 5.12 14.24 -8.85
N ALA A 235 5.69 15.43 -8.67
CA ALA A 235 4.93 16.69 -8.73
C ALA A 235 4.24 16.87 -10.10
N VAL A 236 4.93 16.55 -11.19
CA VAL A 236 4.36 16.60 -12.55
C VAL A 236 3.22 15.59 -12.69
N MET A 237 3.42 14.36 -12.21
CA MET A 237 2.38 13.33 -12.25
C MET A 237 1.13 13.70 -11.44
N LEU A 238 1.31 14.24 -10.23
CA LEU A 238 0.22 14.69 -9.37
C LEU A 238 -0.54 15.87 -10.01
N ARG A 239 0.18 16.83 -10.60
CA ARG A 239 -0.42 17.96 -11.30
C ARG A 239 -1.28 17.52 -12.48
N ASP A 240 -0.73 16.65 -13.33
CA ASP A 240 -1.42 16.20 -14.52
C ASP A 240 -2.64 15.33 -14.15
N ALA A 241 -2.51 14.48 -13.12
CA ALA A 241 -3.63 13.74 -12.55
C ALA A 241 -4.71 14.67 -12.00
N ALA A 242 -4.35 15.68 -11.19
CA ALA A 242 -5.31 16.62 -10.61
C ALA A 242 -6.10 17.38 -11.70
N ARG A 243 -5.43 17.81 -12.77
CA ARG A 243 -6.07 18.46 -13.92
C ARG A 243 -7.02 17.51 -14.67
N LEU A 244 -6.61 16.26 -14.89
CA LEU A 244 -7.46 15.24 -15.52
C LEU A 244 -8.70 14.95 -14.69
N LEU A 245 -8.55 14.83 -13.37
CA LEU A 245 -9.67 14.63 -12.44
C LEU A 245 -10.61 15.83 -12.42
N ALA A 246 -10.08 17.05 -12.37
CA ALA A 246 -10.87 18.27 -12.39
C ALA A 246 -11.70 18.46 -13.67
N ALA A 247 -11.25 17.89 -14.79
CA ALA A 247 -11.96 17.86 -16.08
C ALA A 247 -12.94 16.67 -16.22
N SER A 248 -12.84 15.67 -15.33
CA SER A 248 -13.71 14.48 -15.35
C SER A 248 -15.07 14.78 -14.73
N LYS A 249 -16.12 14.12 -15.25
CA LYS A 249 -17.47 14.25 -14.69
C LYS A 249 -17.63 13.40 -13.45
N LEU A 250 -18.29 13.96 -12.43
CA LEU A 250 -18.74 13.20 -11.27
C LEU A 250 -19.85 12.22 -11.69
N ALA A 251 -19.80 10.98 -11.21
CA ALA A 251 -20.85 10.01 -11.47
C ALA A 251 -22.18 10.44 -10.80
N PRO A 252 -23.35 10.21 -11.42
CA PRO A 252 -24.65 10.55 -10.82
C PRO A 252 -24.92 9.70 -9.56
N PRO A 253 -25.80 10.16 -8.64
CA PRO A 253 -26.19 9.36 -7.47
C PRO A 253 -26.87 8.07 -7.91
N SER A 254 -26.43 6.94 -7.36
CA SER A 254 -26.99 5.62 -7.68
C SER A 254 -27.60 5.00 -6.43
N VAL A 255 -28.92 4.74 -6.46
CA VAL A 255 -29.68 4.10 -5.38
C VAL A 255 -29.22 2.65 -5.16
N THR A 256 -28.72 2.00 -6.21
CA THR A 256 -28.21 0.61 -6.16
C THR A 256 -26.88 0.47 -5.43
N ALA A 257 -26.07 1.53 -5.30
CA ALA A 257 -24.79 1.49 -4.59
C ALA A 257 -24.96 1.38 -3.05
N GLU A 258 -26.12 1.81 -2.52
CA GLU A 258 -26.43 1.74 -1.09
C GLU A 258 -27.05 0.38 -0.67
N ALA A 259 -27.79 -0.28 -1.57
CA ALA A 259 -28.60 -1.47 -1.23
C ALA A 259 -27.82 -2.82 -1.24
N GLY A 260 -26.60 -2.86 -1.78
CA GLY A 260 -25.82 -4.10 -1.98
C GLY A 260 -24.68 -4.33 -0.98
N VAL A 261 -24.62 -3.57 0.11
CA VAL A 261 -23.46 -3.55 1.00
C VAL A 261 -23.45 -4.77 1.91
N LYS A 262 -22.53 -5.70 1.64
CA LYS A 262 -22.18 -6.72 2.62
C LYS A 262 -21.56 -6.03 3.84
N PRO A 263 -21.93 -6.44 5.07
CA PRO A 263 -21.26 -5.97 6.28
C PRO A 263 -19.75 -6.20 6.15
N VAL A 264 -18.97 -5.23 6.62
CA VAL A 264 -17.51 -5.34 6.71
C VAL A 264 -17.19 -6.57 7.57
N SER A 265 -16.58 -7.58 6.95
CA SER A 265 -16.09 -8.77 7.65
C SER A 265 -14.97 -8.39 8.65
N LYS A 266 -14.84 -9.13 9.75
CA LYS A 266 -13.73 -8.89 10.69
C LYS A 266 -12.41 -9.25 10.00
N PRO A 267 -11.34 -8.44 10.15
CA PRO A 267 -10.00 -8.82 9.68
C PRO A 267 -9.59 -10.18 10.24
N GLY A 268 -8.83 -10.96 9.45
CA GLY A 268 -8.27 -12.23 9.91
C GLY A 268 -7.41 -12.05 11.16
N ILE A 269 -7.42 -13.06 12.04
CA ILE A 269 -6.56 -13.10 13.24
C ILE A 269 -5.09 -13.16 12.78
N ARG A 270 -4.12 -12.72 13.60
CA ARG A 270 -2.69 -12.91 13.30
C ARG A 270 -2.24 -14.31 13.72
N GLY A 271 -1.23 -14.88 13.03
CA GLY A 271 -0.64 -16.18 13.38
C GLY A 271 -0.97 -17.30 12.40
N LEU A 272 -0.52 -18.51 12.73
CA LEU A 272 -0.70 -19.71 11.90
C LEU A 272 -2.10 -20.29 12.08
N GLN A 273 -2.86 -20.38 10.98
CA GLN A 273 -4.27 -20.75 11.00
C GLN A 273 -4.62 -21.85 10.00
N PRO A 274 -5.69 -22.63 10.24
CA PRO A 274 -6.21 -23.55 9.25
C PRO A 274 -6.55 -22.88 7.93
N TYR A 275 -6.09 -23.47 6.83
CA TYR A 275 -6.39 -23.01 5.49
C TYR A 275 -7.83 -23.36 5.10
N ARG A 276 -8.57 -22.39 4.56
CA ARG A 276 -10.02 -22.49 4.26
C ARG A 276 -10.36 -22.49 2.77
N GLY A 277 -9.37 -22.56 1.89
CA GLY A 277 -9.52 -22.57 0.44
C GLY A 277 -9.37 -23.95 -0.19
N ASP A 278 -9.06 -23.99 -1.48
CA ASP A 278 -8.66 -25.23 -2.17
C ASP A 278 -7.32 -25.74 -1.65
N THR A 279 -7.34 -26.91 -1.01
CA THR A 279 -6.14 -27.50 -0.41
C THR A 279 -5.10 -27.95 -1.44
N ILE A 280 -5.44 -28.01 -2.73
CA ILE A 280 -4.48 -28.35 -3.78
C ILE A 280 -3.65 -27.09 -4.10
N PRO A 281 -2.34 -27.09 -3.82
CA PRO A 281 -1.50 -25.93 -4.10
C PRO A 281 -1.33 -25.72 -5.61
N SER A 282 -1.24 -24.44 -6.00
CA SER A 282 -0.76 -24.11 -7.34
C SER A 282 0.69 -24.59 -7.51
N PRO A 283 1.11 -25.01 -8.72
CA PRO A 283 2.46 -25.50 -8.93
C PRO A 283 3.49 -24.40 -8.68
N ILE A 284 4.66 -24.82 -8.22
CA ILE A 284 5.87 -23.99 -8.18
C ILE A 284 6.92 -24.77 -8.97
N ASP A 285 7.39 -24.19 -10.07
CA ASP A 285 8.52 -24.65 -10.86
C ASP A 285 9.33 -23.41 -11.27
N LEU A 286 10.28 -23.05 -10.41
CA LEU A 286 11.06 -21.83 -10.51
C LEU A 286 12.55 -22.18 -10.40
N ALA A 287 13.41 -21.38 -11.02
CA ALA A 287 14.85 -21.47 -10.78
C ALA A 287 15.23 -20.64 -9.54
N ASP A 288 16.20 -21.13 -8.76
CA ASP A 288 16.86 -20.30 -7.74
C ASP A 288 17.85 -19.30 -8.38
N LEU A 289 18.62 -18.63 -7.52
CA LEU A 289 19.64 -17.68 -7.94
C LEU A 289 20.74 -18.34 -8.79
N ASP A 290 21.06 -19.61 -8.53
CA ASP A 290 22.12 -20.37 -9.21
C ASP A 290 21.60 -21.15 -10.43
N GLY A 291 20.33 -20.95 -10.80
CA GLY A 291 19.69 -21.62 -11.93
C GLY A 291 19.20 -23.04 -11.62
N THR A 292 19.27 -23.49 -10.36
CA THR A 292 18.80 -24.82 -9.97
C THR A 292 17.27 -24.85 -9.92
N PRO A 293 16.60 -25.81 -10.58
CA PRO A 293 15.15 -25.93 -10.52
C PRO A 293 14.66 -26.27 -9.10
N ARG A 294 13.71 -25.49 -8.61
CA ARG A 294 13.00 -25.66 -7.33
C ARG A 294 11.53 -25.96 -7.63
N ARG A 295 11.16 -27.24 -7.43
CA ARG A 295 9.82 -27.75 -7.72
C ARG A 295 9.11 -28.18 -6.46
N LEU A 296 7.94 -27.60 -6.19
CA LEU A 296 7.13 -28.01 -5.03
C LEU A 296 6.73 -29.49 -5.12
N ALA A 297 6.43 -30.00 -6.32
CA ALA A 297 6.09 -31.40 -6.53
C ALA A 297 7.22 -32.38 -6.14
N ALA A 298 8.49 -31.95 -6.21
CA ALA A 298 9.63 -32.77 -5.81
C ALA A 298 9.76 -32.91 -4.28
N LEU A 299 9.01 -32.13 -3.51
CA LEU A 299 9.02 -32.14 -2.04
C LEU A 299 7.90 -32.99 -1.44
N ARG A 300 7.11 -33.71 -2.26
CA ARG A 300 6.10 -34.66 -1.74
C ARG A 300 6.72 -35.68 -0.79
N GLY A 301 5.96 -36.08 0.22
CA GLY A 301 6.44 -36.91 1.33
C GLY A 301 7.12 -36.13 2.46
N ARG A 302 7.30 -34.81 2.31
CA ARG A 302 7.76 -33.89 3.36
C ARG A 302 6.67 -32.90 3.71
N VAL A 303 6.69 -32.40 4.93
CA VAL A 303 5.99 -31.16 5.28
C VAL A 303 6.78 -30.00 4.69
N VAL A 304 6.11 -29.08 3.99
CA VAL A 304 6.78 -27.96 3.31
C VAL A 304 6.22 -26.64 3.83
N LEU A 305 7.09 -25.77 4.31
CA LEU A 305 6.78 -24.36 4.53
C LEU A 305 7.10 -23.59 3.25
N VAL A 306 6.05 -23.16 2.53
CA VAL A 306 6.19 -22.23 1.40
C VAL A 306 6.04 -20.81 1.94
N ASN A 307 7.04 -19.95 1.71
CA ASN A 307 7.06 -18.57 2.17
C ASN A 307 7.25 -17.62 0.99
N PHE A 308 6.46 -16.56 0.90
CA PHE A 308 6.57 -15.53 -0.13
C PHE A 308 7.11 -14.24 0.49
N TRP A 309 8.18 -13.68 -0.07
CA TRP A 309 8.93 -12.58 0.54
C TRP A 309 9.56 -11.61 -0.46
N ALA A 310 10.07 -10.49 0.06
CA ALA A 310 10.88 -9.51 -0.65
C ALA A 310 11.98 -8.96 0.27
N SER A 311 13.15 -8.60 -0.25
CA SER A 311 14.30 -8.11 0.52
C SER A 311 14.04 -6.77 1.20
N TRP A 312 13.19 -5.94 0.58
CA TRP A 312 12.80 -4.63 1.08
C TRP A 312 11.63 -4.65 2.06
N CYS A 313 11.07 -5.84 2.38
CA CYS A 313 9.95 -6.03 3.31
C CYS A 313 10.47 -6.28 4.74
N PRO A 314 10.41 -5.30 5.66
CA PRO A 314 11.00 -5.46 6.99
C PRO A 314 10.44 -6.66 7.79
N PRO A 315 9.11 -6.92 7.81
CA PRO A 315 8.57 -8.10 8.49
C PRO A 315 9.11 -9.43 7.92
N CYS A 316 9.36 -9.47 6.61
CA CYS A 316 9.96 -10.63 5.95
C CYS A 316 11.40 -10.87 6.45
N VAL A 317 12.20 -9.80 6.55
CA VAL A 317 13.57 -9.87 7.07
C VAL A 317 13.58 -10.30 8.54
N HIS A 318 12.63 -9.81 9.34
CA HIS A 318 12.52 -10.15 10.76
C HIS A 318 12.19 -11.63 11.02
N GLU A 319 11.35 -12.26 10.20
CA GLU A 319 10.98 -13.67 10.44
C GLU A 319 12.03 -14.69 9.97
N MET A 320 12.88 -14.34 9.01
CA MET A 320 13.87 -15.24 8.40
C MET A 320 14.81 -15.95 9.40
N PRO A 321 15.36 -15.27 10.43
CA PRO A 321 16.14 -15.96 11.46
C PRO A 321 15.36 -17.05 12.21
N SER A 322 14.07 -16.84 12.47
CA SER A 322 13.21 -17.85 13.12
C SER A 322 12.93 -19.02 12.18
N MET A 323 12.75 -18.76 10.87
CA MET A 323 12.63 -19.81 9.85
C MET A 323 13.89 -20.68 9.77
N GLN A 324 15.08 -20.06 9.82
CA GLN A 324 16.35 -20.77 9.84
C GLN A 324 16.47 -21.67 11.08
N ARG A 325 16.13 -21.17 12.27
CA ARG A 325 16.13 -21.98 13.51
C ARG A 325 15.08 -23.10 13.47
N LEU A 326 13.92 -22.88 12.87
CA LEU A 326 12.92 -23.93 12.63
C LEU A 326 13.50 -25.03 11.74
N HIS A 327 14.15 -24.66 10.64
CA HIS A 327 14.79 -25.59 9.71
C HIS A 327 15.87 -26.43 10.42
N GLU A 328 16.68 -25.81 11.28
CA GLU A 328 17.68 -26.51 12.11
C GLU A 328 17.04 -27.44 13.14
N LYS A 329 16.00 -26.98 13.87
CA LYS A 329 15.27 -27.79 14.88
C LYS A 329 14.55 -29.01 14.29
N LEU A 330 14.15 -28.93 13.02
CA LEU A 330 13.52 -30.03 12.28
C LEU A 330 14.49 -30.77 11.37
N SER A 331 15.80 -30.50 11.48
CA SER A 331 16.82 -31.24 10.74
C SER A 331 16.73 -32.74 11.02
N GLY A 332 16.85 -33.54 9.95
CA GLY A 332 16.68 -35.00 9.98
C GLY A 332 15.23 -35.50 9.97
N GLN A 333 14.24 -34.60 10.09
CA GLN A 333 12.83 -34.93 9.88
C GLN A 333 12.42 -34.64 8.42
N PRO A 334 11.31 -35.22 7.92
CA PRO A 334 10.80 -34.95 6.57
C PRO A 334 10.12 -33.58 6.52
N PHE A 335 10.90 -32.52 6.67
CA PHE A 335 10.52 -31.11 6.61
C PHE A 335 11.41 -30.36 5.63
N GLU A 336 10.89 -29.33 4.97
CA GLU A 336 11.64 -28.45 4.07
C GLU A 336 11.03 -27.04 4.07
N ILE A 337 11.85 -26.02 3.79
CA ILE A 337 11.38 -24.65 3.54
C ILE A 337 11.62 -24.33 2.06
N LEU A 338 10.60 -23.78 1.39
CA LEU A 338 10.70 -23.23 0.04
C LEU A 338 10.33 -21.76 0.08
N ALA A 339 11.33 -20.88 0.14
CA ALA A 339 11.12 -19.44 0.12
C ALA A 339 11.07 -18.93 -1.33
N VAL A 340 10.02 -18.23 -1.71
CA VAL A 340 9.80 -17.68 -3.05
C VAL A 340 9.93 -16.16 -2.99
N ASN A 341 10.98 -15.64 -3.62
CA ASN A 341 11.18 -14.21 -3.79
C ASN A 341 10.25 -13.68 -4.89
N MET A 342 9.73 -12.47 -4.71
CA MET A 342 8.77 -11.83 -5.62
C MET A 342 9.28 -11.42 -7.01
N GLY A 343 10.52 -11.77 -7.36
CA GLY A 343 11.13 -11.44 -8.64
C GLY A 343 11.96 -10.16 -8.63
N GLU A 344 12.60 -9.86 -7.50
CA GLU A 344 13.61 -8.80 -7.39
C GLU A 344 14.84 -9.13 -8.26
N ASN A 345 15.68 -8.12 -8.50
CA ASN A 345 16.90 -8.33 -9.27
C ASN A 345 17.82 -9.35 -8.56
N ASP A 346 18.28 -10.37 -9.30
CA ASP A 346 19.13 -11.45 -8.75
C ASP A 346 20.36 -10.93 -7.99
N ARG A 347 20.98 -9.84 -8.45
CA ARG A 347 22.14 -9.24 -7.79
C ARG A 347 21.76 -8.63 -6.45
N GLU A 348 20.67 -7.87 -6.39
CA GLU A 348 20.17 -7.24 -5.16
C GLU A 348 19.83 -8.31 -4.12
N VAL A 349 19.17 -9.39 -4.54
CA VAL A 349 18.85 -10.51 -3.64
C VAL A 349 20.12 -11.20 -3.14
N ARG A 350 21.12 -11.44 -4.00
CA ARG A 350 22.42 -12.00 -3.56
C ARG A 350 23.14 -11.10 -2.56
N GLU A 351 23.18 -9.79 -2.81
CA GLU A 351 23.81 -8.82 -1.91
C GLU A 351 23.06 -8.75 -0.56
N PHE A 352 21.73 -8.80 -0.58
CA PHE A 352 20.91 -8.86 0.63
C PHE A 352 21.20 -10.12 1.46
N LEU A 353 21.19 -11.31 0.83
CA LEU A 353 21.48 -12.57 1.51
C LEU A 353 22.92 -12.64 2.03
N ALA A 354 23.88 -12.02 1.35
CA ALA A 354 25.26 -11.98 1.83
C ALA A 354 25.46 -11.04 3.02
N SER A 355 24.63 -10.00 3.17
CA SER A 355 24.90 -8.88 4.09
C SER A 355 23.89 -8.72 5.24
N LYS A 356 22.68 -9.26 5.12
CA LYS A 356 21.58 -9.00 6.08
C LYS A 356 21.05 -10.23 6.80
N VAL A 357 20.97 -11.38 6.13
CA VAL A 357 20.35 -12.60 6.68
C VAL A 357 21.17 -13.83 6.29
N SER A 358 21.43 -14.72 7.25
CA SER A 358 22.09 -16.00 6.98
C SER A 358 21.05 -17.11 6.99
N VAL A 359 20.67 -17.58 5.81
CA VAL A 359 19.68 -18.64 5.62
C VAL A 359 20.23 -19.72 4.70
N HIS A 360 19.90 -20.98 4.99
CA HIS A 360 20.42 -22.16 4.28
C HIS A 360 19.34 -22.95 3.55
N PHE A 361 18.08 -22.53 3.66
CA PHE A 361 16.97 -23.14 2.94
C PHE A 361 16.87 -22.64 1.48
N PRO A 362 16.29 -23.43 0.56
CA PRO A 362 16.10 -23.04 -0.84
C PRO A 362 15.32 -21.73 -1.04
N ILE A 363 15.86 -20.87 -1.92
CA ILE A 363 15.20 -19.64 -2.39
C ILE A 363 14.90 -19.75 -3.87
N ALA A 364 13.63 -19.77 -4.24
CA ALA A 364 13.15 -19.73 -5.62
C ALA A 364 12.84 -18.29 -6.06
N MET A 365 13.07 -17.97 -7.33
CA MET A 365 12.91 -16.61 -7.86
C MET A 365 11.71 -16.54 -8.82
N ASP A 366 10.60 -15.92 -8.41
CA ASP A 366 9.40 -15.72 -9.23
C ASP A 366 9.52 -14.46 -10.12
N ARG A 367 10.48 -14.49 -11.05
CA ARG A 367 10.91 -13.32 -11.84
C ARG A 367 9.80 -12.63 -12.64
N ASP A 368 8.72 -13.34 -12.99
CA ASP A 368 7.58 -12.79 -13.73
C ASP A 368 6.32 -12.59 -12.84
N GLY A 369 6.43 -12.90 -11.55
CA GLY A 369 5.35 -12.84 -10.56
C GLY A 369 4.21 -13.84 -10.81
N THR A 370 4.39 -14.85 -11.67
CA THR A 370 3.33 -15.79 -12.04
C THR A 370 2.91 -16.65 -10.86
N VAL A 371 3.88 -17.15 -10.08
CA VAL A 371 3.59 -17.99 -8.90
C VAL A 371 2.88 -17.17 -7.83
N LEU A 372 3.33 -15.94 -7.54
CA LEU A 372 2.67 -15.05 -6.58
C LEU A 372 1.21 -14.79 -6.93
N ARG A 373 0.89 -14.61 -8.23
CA ARG A 373 -0.49 -14.44 -8.71
C ARG A 373 -1.33 -15.71 -8.51
N GLN A 374 -0.81 -16.87 -8.88
CA GLN A 374 -1.51 -18.15 -8.74
C GLN A 374 -1.81 -18.48 -7.28
N TRP A 375 -0.86 -18.20 -6.39
CA TRP A 375 -0.99 -18.36 -4.94
C TRP A 375 -1.82 -17.24 -4.28
N LYS A 376 -2.31 -16.27 -5.05
CA LYS A 376 -3.12 -15.14 -4.58
C LYS A 376 -2.47 -14.38 -3.42
N VAL A 377 -1.15 -14.26 -3.41
CA VAL A 377 -0.40 -13.56 -2.36
C VAL A 377 -1.00 -12.16 -2.15
N PHE A 378 -1.36 -11.87 -0.90
CA PHE A 378 -2.06 -10.64 -0.54
C PHE A 378 -1.11 -9.62 0.10
N VAL A 379 -0.26 -10.08 1.01
CA VAL A 379 0.69 -9.25 1.76
C VAL A 379 2.00 -10.00 1.91
N PHE A 380 3.09 -9.29 2.15
CA PHE A 380 4.36 -9.92 2.51
C PHE A 380 4.66 -9.76 4.01
N PRO A 381 5.17 -10.81 4.68
CA PRO A 381 5.27 -12.18 4.16
C PRO A 381 3.90 -12.86 4.10
N THR A 382 3.79 -13.86 3.22
CA THR A 382 2.67 -14.80 3.18
C THR A 382 3.24 -16.21 3.22
N SER A 383 2.75 -17.05 4.12
CA SER A 383 3.25 -18.41 4.30
C SER A 383 2.15 -19.45 4.28
N TYR A 384 2.47 -20.63 3.77
CA TYR A 384 1.61 -21.80 3.74
C TYR A 384 2.37 -23.04 4.20
N VAL A 385 1.72 -23.86 5.03
CA VAL A 385 2.26 -25.16 5.46
C VAL A 385 1.51 -26.26 4.74
N ILE A 386 2.25 -27.06 3.99
CA ILE A 386 1.78 -28.16 3.15
C ILE A 386 2.17 -29.46 3.84
N ASP A 387 1.24 -30.41 3.91
CA ASP A 387 1.52 -31.72 4.47
C ASP A 387 2.24 -32.66 3.49
N THR A 388 2.52 -33.88 3.96
CA THR A 388 3.27 -34.90 3.22
C THR A 388 2.52 -35.42 1.98
N GLU A 389 1.20 -35.26 1.92
CA GLU A 389 0.36 -35.56 0.74
C GLU A 389 0.42 -34.45 -0.31
N GLY A 390 1.05 -33.32 0.00
CA GLY A 390 1.14 -32.16 -0.87
C GLY A 390 -0.11 -31.29 -0.83
N ARG A 391 -0.84 -31.25 0.29
CA ARG A 391 -2.03 -30.41 0.47
C ARG A 391 -1.78 -29.29 1.48
N ILE A 392 -2.29 -28.09 1.19
CA ILE A 392 -2.24 -26.96 2.11
C ILE A 392 -3.08 -27.27 3.35
N ARG A 393 -2.51 -27.06 4.54
CA ARG A 393 -3.17 -27.25 5.82
C ARG A 393 -3.28 -25.97 6.62
N LEU A 394 -2.21 -25.18 6.61
CA LEU A 394 -2.12 -23.96 7.41
C LEU A 394 -1.66 -22.79 6.53
N GLY A 395 -2.00 -21.58 6.93
CA GLY A 395 -1.43 -20.36 6.37
C GLY A 395 -1.25 -19.26 7.41
N ALA A 396 -0.37 -18.31 7.11
CA ALA A 396 -0.08 -17.14 7.93
C ALA A 396 0.17 -15.93 7.02
N PHE A 397 -0.40 -14.77 7.38
CA PHE A 397 -0.22 -13.51 6.68
C PHE A 397 0.40 -12.49 7.64
N GLY A 398 1.55 -11.92 7.25
CA GLY A 398 2.42 -11.15 8.13
C GLY A 398 3.47 -12.03 8.84
N GLU A 399 4.40 -11.37 9.53
CA GLU A 399 5.51 -12.04 10.23
C GLU A 399 5.02 -13.02 11.29
N LEU A 400 5.76 -14.12 11.46
CA LEU A 400 5.52 -15.13 12.48
C LEU A 400 6.85 -15.58 13.11
N GLU A 401 6.85 -15.83 14.41
CA GLU A 401 7.98 -16.48 15.09
C GLU A 401 7.91 -18.00 14.87
N TRP A 402 8.56 -18.47 13.81
CA TRP A 402 8.44 -19.84 13.29
C TRP A 402 9.00 -20.92 14.23
N ASP A 403 9.95 -20.57 15.09
CA ASP A 403 10.58 -21.50 16.02
C ASP A 403 9.99 -21.47 17.44
N SER A 404 8.82 -20.82 17.60
CA SER A 404 8.02 -20.86 18.82
C SER A 404 7.48 -22.28 19.09
N PRO A 405 7.33 -22.69 20.36
CA PRO A 405 6.82 -24.03 20.71
C PRO A 405 5.43 -24.31 20.12
N GLU A 406 4.56 -23.29 20.05
CA GLU A 406 3.23 -23.42 19.48
C GLU A 406 3.27 -23.74 17.98
N VAL A 407 4.02 -22.96 17.19
CA VAL A 407 4.14 -23.15 15.74
C VAL A 407 4.82 -24.48 15.43
N ILE A 408 5.91 -24.82 16.12
CA ILE A 408 6.57 -26.13 15.98
C ILE A 408 5.59 -27.26 16.32
N GLY A 409 4.81 -27.12 17.38
CA GLY A 409 3.80 -28.10 17.77
C GLY A 409 2.73 -28.31 16.70
N GLN A 410 2.31 -27.25 16.01
CA GLN A 410 1.38 -27.36 14.87
C GLN A 410 2.04 -28.05 13.67
N ILE A 411 3.28 -27.70 13.30
CA ILE A 411 4.01 -28.31 12.18
C ILE A 411 4.28 -29.80 12.44
N ARG A 412 4.68 -30.16 13.67
CA ARG A 412 4.95 -31.56 14.04
C ARG A 412 3.73 -32.48 13.90
N LYS A 413 2.51 -31.96 14.08
CA LYS A 413 1.29 -32.74 13.83
C LYS A 413 1.09 -33.13 12.37
N LEU A 414 1.78 -32.46 11.44
CA LEU A 414 1.74 -32.75 10.01
C LEU A 414 2.88 -33.66 9.54
N LEU A 415 3.92 -33.84 10.36
CA LEU A 415 4.99 -34.79 10.06
C LEU A 415 4.42 -36.22 10.11
N PRO A 416 4.97 -37.17 9.32
CA PRO A 416 4.61 -38.57 9.45
C PRO A 416 4.78 -39.00 10.90
N GLY A 417 3.78 -39.73 11.42
CA GLY A 417 3.80 -40.22 12.80
C GLY A 417 5.14 -40.89 13.13
N ASP A 418 5.71 -40.52 14.26
CA ASP A 418 6.94 -41.09 14.77
C ASP A 418 6.71 -42.59 15.02
N LEU A 419 7.03 -43.43 14.02
CA LEU A 419 6.97 -44.90 14.12
C LEU A 419 7.99 -45.47 15.13
N ARG A 420 8.59 -44.62 15.98
CA ARG A 420 9.56 -45.00 17.03
C ARG A 420 9.04 -44.91 18.46
N SER A 421 7.76 -44.67 18.68
CA SER A 421 7.12 -44.89 20.00
C SER A 421 6.17 -46.08 20.01
N GLY A 422 6.33 -46.99 19.04
CA GLY A 422 5.87 -48.38 19.20
C GLY A 422 6.95 -49.19 19.90
N GLN A 423 6.75 -49.48 21.20
CA GLN A 423 6.85 -50.80 21.83
C GLN A 423 7.03 -50.70 23.35
N PRO A 424 6.65 -51.73 24.13
CA PRO A 424 5.73 -52.85 23.89
C PRO A 424 4.43 -52.74 24.70
#